data_AF-A0A6H9SDH7-F1
#
_entry.id   AF-A0A6H9SDH7-F1
#
_cell.length_a   1.000
_cell.length_b   1.000
_cell.length_c   1.000
_cell.angle_alpha   90.00
_cell.angle_beta   90.00
_cell.angle_gamma   90.00
#
_symmetry.space_group_name_H-M   'P 1'
#
loop_
_entity.id
_entity.type
_entity.pdbx_description
1 polymer ?
#
loop_
_entity_poly.entity_id
_entity_poly.type
_entity_poly.pdbx_seq_one_letter_code
_entity_poly.pdbx_strand_id
1 'polypeptide(L)'
;LEIAELLGYLRKHQVRNYVWLTADVHYCAAHHYHPEQAAFQDFEPFWEFVAGPLNAGSFGPNALDKTFGPEVVFRKAPPAQNTSPFAGYQFFGEVNIDGPSGEMSVVLRDLEGVAVFEKKLQPV
;
A
#
# COMPACT_ATOMS: atom_id res chain seq x y z
N LEU A 1 2.13 19.25 -4.16
CA LEU A 1 3.26 19.87 -3.42
C LEU A 1 3.44 19.17 -2.07
N GLU A 2 2.36 18.95 -1.33
CA GLU A 2 2.39 18.43 0.05
C GLU A 2 3.12 17.08 0.23
N ILE A 3 2.86 16.07 -0.62
CA ILE A 3 3.54 14.75 -0.49
C ILE A 3 5.03 14.84 -0.80
N ALA A 4 5.43 15.61 -1.82
CA ALA A 4 6.84 15.78 -2.17
C ALA A 4 7.61 16.50 -1.04
N GLU A 5 6.99 17.53 -0.44
CA GLU A 5 7.55 18.24 0.71
C GLU A 5 7.68 17.33 1.95
N LEU A 6 6.66 16.52 2.23
CA LEU A 6 6.71 15.54 3.32
C LEU A 6 7.83 14.52 3.11
N LEU A 7 7.90 13.91 1.93
CA LEU A 7 8.91 12.89 1.63
C LEU A 7 10.34 13.48 1.68
N GLY A 8 10.53 14.68 1.13
CA GLY A 8 11.80 15.42 1.25
C GLY A 8 12.14 15.77 2.70
N TYR A 9 11.15 16.15 3.52
CA TYR A 9 11.34 16.39 4.95
C TYR A 9 11.78 15.12 5.69
N LEU A 10 11.13 13.97 5.45
CA LEU A 10 11.49 12.69 6.06
C LEU A 10 12.93 12.31 5.71
N ARG A 11 13.31 12.43 4.42
CA ARG A 11 14.68 12.17 3.96
C ARG A 11 15.69 13.09 4.63
N LYS A 12 15.44 14.41 4.64
CA LYS A 12 16.32 15.43 5.25
C LYS A 12 16.58 15.16 6.73
N HIS A 13 15.58 14.66 7.47
CA HIS A 13 15.69 14.36 8.89
C HIS A 13 16.00 12.89 9.19
N GLN A 14 16.36 12.11 8.16
CA GLN A 14 16.73 10.70 8.28
C GLN A 14 15.64 9.83 8.95
N VAL A 15 14.37 10.16 8.73
CA VAL A 15 13.25 9.30 9.14
C VAL A 15 13.18 8.15 8.13
N ARG A 16 13.46 6.93 8.61
CA ARG A 16 13.54 5.71 7.81
C ARG A 16 12.47 4.70 8.23
N ASN A 17 12.34 3.61 7.48
CA ASN A 17 11.43 2.49 7.78
C ASN A 17 9.95 2.92 7.88
N TYR A 18 9.57 4.01 7.20
CA TYR A 18 8.17 4.42 7.16
C TYR A 18 7.41 3.62 6.10
N VAL A 19 6.14 3.34 6.39
CA VAL A 19 5.20 2.66 5.49
C VAL A 19 3.94 3.51 5.39
N TRP A 20 3.30 3.44 4.23
CA TRP A 20 2.00 4.06 3.99
C TRP A 20 0.90 3.01 4.10
N LEU A 21 -0.09 3.27 4.94
CA LEU A 21 -1.29 2.45 5.05
C LEU A 21 -2.44 3.24 4.45
N THR A 22 -2.94 2.76 3.32
CA THR A 22 -3.99 3.43 2.55
C THR A 22 -5.29 2.66 2.70
N ALA A 23 -6.26 3.32 3.31
CA ALA A 23 -7.63 2.82 3.46
C ALA A 23 -8.58 3.65 2.57
N ASP A 24 -9.89 3.55 2.82
CA ASP A 24 -10.99 4.26 2.11
C ASP A 24 -11.15 3.93 0.61
N VAL A 25 -10.12 3.37 -0.03
CA VAL A 25 -10.17 2.96 -1.43
C VAL A 25 -10.82 1.57 -1.61
N HIS A 26 -11.23 1.31 -2.84
CA HIS A 26 -12.20 0.27 -3.16
C HIS A 26 -11.57 -0.95 -3.88
N TYR A 27 -10.28 -1.17 -3.62
CA TYR A 27 -9.48 -2.30 -4.10
C TYR A 27 -8.35 -2.61 -3.11
N CYS A 28 -7.66 -3.72 -3.33
CA CYS A 28 -6.51 -4.13 -2.53
C CYS A 28 -5.23 -4.14 -3.37
N ALA A 29 -4.13 -3.62 -2.84
CA ALA A 29 -2.86 -3.54 -3.55
C ALA A 29 -1.66 -3.43 -2.60
N ALA A 30 -0.48 -3.74 -3.13
CA ALA A 30 0.79 -3.38 -2.53
C ALA A 30 1.66 -2.71 -3.59
N HIS A 31 2.14 -1.52 -3.27
CA HIS A 31 3.02 -0.74 -4.13
C HIS A 31 4.36 -0.52 -3.45
N HIS A 32 5.44 -0.52 -4.24
CA HIS A 32 6.76 -0.13 -3.78
C HIS A 32 7.23 1.08 -4.57
N TYR A 33 7.59 2.16 -3.87
CA TYR A 33 7.98 3.42 -4.49
C TYR A 33 9.50 3.56 -4.43
N HIS A 34 10.14 3.85 -5.57
CA HIS A 34 11.60 3.97 -5.64
C HIS A 34 12.04 5.22 -6.41
N PRO A 35 12.94 6.06 -5.85
CA PRO A 35 13.35 7.33 -6.46
C PRO A 35 14.04 7.16 -7.81
N GLU A 36 14.74 6.04 -8.05
CA GLU A 36 15.38 5.76 -9.35
C GLU A 36 14.38 5.62 -10.50
N GLN A 37 13.13 5.28 -10.19
CA GLN A 37 12.05 5.14 -11.18
C GLN A 37 11.12 6.36 -11.20
N ALA A 38 11.40 7.37 -10.38
CA ALA A 38 10.53 8.49 -10.10
C ALA A 38 10.95 9.77 -10.83
N ALA A 39 9.97 10.62 -11.15
CA ALA A 39 10.24 11.97 -11.66
C ALA A 39 10.76 12.90 -10.54
N PHE A 40 10.22 12.76 -9.32
CA PHE A 40 10.74 13.41 -8.11
C PHE A 40 11.62 12.42 -7.36
N GLN A 41 12.87 12.76 -7.04
CA GLN A 41 13.85 11.79 -6.51
C GLN A 41 14.31 12.07 -5.07
N ASP A 42 13.81 13.15 -4.44
CA ASP A 42 14.22 13.55 -3.10
C ASP A 42 13.41 12.83 -2.01
N PHE A 43 13.49 11.50 -1.99
CA PHE A 43 12.86 10.64 -0.97
C PHE A 43 13.58 9.28 -0.84
N GLU A 44 13.36 8.58 0.26
CA GLU A 44 13.85 7.20 0.47
C GLU A 44 12.79 6.18 0.02
N PRO A 45 13.16 5.01 -0.52
CA PRO A 45 12.18 3.99 -0.92
C PRO A 45 11.21 3.61 0.20
N PHE A 46 9.95 3.37 -0.15
CA PHE A 46 8.92 2.99 0.83
C PHE A 46 7.84 2.09 0.25
N TRP A 47 7.13 1.39 1.14
CA TRP A 47 5.96 0.58 0.81
C TRP A 47 4.66 1.32 1.09
N GLU A 48 3.68 1.12 0.22
CA GLU A 48 2.27 1.42 0.46
C GLU A 48 1.46 0.13 0.43
N PHE A 49 0.65 -0.07 1.46
CA PHE A 49 -0.30 -1.18 1.53
C PHE A 49 -1.71 -0.63 1.52
N VAL A 50 -2.48 -1.12 0.54
CA VAL A 50 -3.83 -0.67 0.25
C VAL A 50 -4.80 -1.79 0.60
N ALA A 51 -5.71 -1.51 1.52
CA ALA A 51 -6.74 -2.46 1.94
C ALA A 51 -8.11 -1.81 1.96
N GLY A 52 -9.00 -2.28 1.07
CA GLY A 52 -10.39 -1.89 1.11
C GLY A 52 -11.17 -2.32 -0.14
N PRO A 53 -12.49 -2.13 -0.11
CA PRO A 53 -13.27 -1.71 1.05
C PRO A 53 -13.62 -2.91 1.93
N LEU A 54 -13.96 -2.68 3.21
CA LEU A 54 -14.46 -3.74 4.10
C LEU A 54 -15.92 -4.10 3.77
N ASN A 55 -16.74 -3.09 3.45
CA ASN A 55 -18.13 -3.27 3.02
C ASN A 55 -18.64 -2.06 2.21
N ALA A 56 -18.14 -1.88 0.98
CA ALA A 56 -18.60 -0.84 0.05
C ALA A 56 -18.51 -1.32 -1.41
N GLY A 57 -19.13 -0.58 -2.33
CA GLY A 57 -19.15 -0.98 -3.74
C GLY A 57 -17.78 -0.84 -4.40
N SER A 58 -17.11 -1.92 -4.79
CA SER A 58 -15.71 -1.92 -5.20
C SER A 58 -15.46 -1.28 -6.59
N PHE A 59 -14.26 -0.71 -6.79
CA PHE A 59 -13.80 -0.15 -8.08
C PHE A 59 -12.28 0.12 -8.09
N GLY A 60 -11.76 0.53 -9.25
CA GLY A 60 -10.34 0.90 -9.42
C GLY A 60 -9.44 -0.32 -9.73
N PRO A 61 -8.11 -0.20 -9.55
CA PRO A 61 -7.38 1.05 -9.33
C PRO A 61 -7.31 1.91 -10.61
N ASN A 62 -7.05 3.21 -10.44
CA ASN A 62 -6.66 4.09 -11.55
C ASN A 62 -5.23 3.76 -12.00
N ALA A 63 -4.85 4.23 -13.21
CA ALA A 63 -3.46 4.18 -13.64
C ALA A 63 -2.59 5.00 -12.68
N LEU A 64 -1.49 4.41 -12.21
CA LEU A 64 -0.55 5.10 -11.32
C LEU A 64 0.26 6.12 -12.09
N ASP A 65 0.42 7.29 -11.48
CA ASP A 65 1.29 8.35 -11.98
C ASP A 65 2.75 8.10 -11.57
N LYS A 66 3.69 8.48 -12.45
CA LYS A 66 5.12 8.19 -12.27
C LYS A 66 5.86 9.18 -11.38
N THR A 67 5.19 10.16 -10.77
CA THR A 67 5.83 11.20 -9.93
C THR A 67 6.75 10.59 -8.88
N PHE A 68 6.31 9.53 -8.19
CA PHE A 68 7.07 8.87 -7.12
C PHE A 68 7.57 7.46 -7.50
N GLY A 69 7.59 7.12 -8.79
CA GLY A 69 8.13 5.85 -9.28
C GLY A 69 7.50 4.60 -8.67
N PRO A 70 6.17 4.43 -8.69
CA PRO A 70 5.51 3.25 -8.15
C PRO A 70 5.75 2.00 -9.00
N GLU A 71 6.07 0.91 -8.32
CA GLU A 71 5.96 -0.47 -8.82
C GLU A 71 4.70 -1.11 -8.23
N VAL A 72 3.84 -1.66 -9.10
CA VAL A 72 2.68 -2.45 -8.67
C VAL A 72 3.12 -3.89 -8.41
N VAL A 73 3.41 -4.20 -7.15
CA VAL A 73 3.86 -5.53 -6.72
C VAL A 73 2.68 -6.50 -6.59
N PHE A 74 1.55 -5.99 -6.11
CA PHE A 74 0.31 -6.75 -6.00
C PHE A 74 -0.89 -5.85 -6.25
N ARG A 75 -1.93 -6.39 -6.90
CA ARG A 75 -3.25 -5.78 -6.97
C ARG A 75 -4.35 -6.83 -7.09
N LYS A 76 -5.48 -6.58 -6.41
CA LYS A 76 -6.72 -7.33 -6.54
C LYS A 76 -7.88 -6.34 -6.50
N ALA A 77 -8.63 -6.27 -7.60
CA ALA A 77 -9.64 -5.27 -7.84
C ALA A 77 -10.81 -5.88 -8.64
N PRO A 78 -12.01 -5.32 -8.55
CA PRO A 78 -13.18 -5.88 -9.24
C PRO A 78 -13.09 -5.73 -10.76
N PRO A 79 -13.81 -6.57 -11.53
CA PRO A 79 -13.84 -6.50 -12.98
C PRO A 79 -14.64 -5.30 -13.52
N ALA A 80 -15.46 -4.65 -12.68
CA ALA A 80 -16.29 -3.51 -13.04
C ALA A 80 -16.39 -2.51 -11.87
N GLN A 81 -16.70 -1.26 -12.19
CA GLN A 81 -16.96 -0.23 -11.19
C GLN A 81 -18.28 -0.48 -10.44
N ASN A 82 -18.38 0.05 -9.22
CA ASN A 82 -19.55 -0.09 -8.34
C ASN A 82 -19.99 -1.55 -8.16
N THR A 83 -19.02 -2.46 -8.14
CA THR A 83 -19.27 -3.89 -7.95
C THR A 83 -19.81 -4.10 -6.53
N SER A 84 -20.89 -4.87 -6.40
CA SER A 84 -21.54 -5.12 -5.11
C SER A 84 -20.55 -5.67 -4.06
N PRO A 85 -20.69 -5.30 -2.76
CA PRO A 85 -19.92 -5.93 -1.69
C PRO A 85 -20.02 -7.46 -1.67
N PHE A 86 -21.14 -8.01 -2.13
CA PHE A 86 -21.37 -9.45 -2.22
C PHE A 86 -20.59 -10.15 -3.35
N ALA A 87 -19.87 -9.41 -4.19
CA ALA A 87 -19.12 -9.98 -5.31
C ALA A 87 -17.71 -10.47 -4.94
N GLY A 88 -17.33 -10.48 -3.65
CA GLY A 88 -16.07 -11.04 -3.18
C GLY A 88 -14.83 -10.15 -3.37
N TYR A 89 -15.02 -8.85 -3.59
CA TYR A 89 -13.94 -7.87 -3.71
C TYR A 89 -13.88 -6.92 -2.51
N GLN A 90 -14.01 -7.49 -1.31
CA GLN A 90 -13.84 -6.79 -0.04
C GLN A 90 -12.55 -7.26 0.62
N PHE A 91 -11.83 -6.34 1.23
CA PHE A 91 -10.48 -6.59 1.74
C PHE A 91 -10.22 -5.86 3.04
N PHE A 92 -9.33 -6.43 3.85
CA PHE A 92 -8.77 -5.79 5.04
C PHE A 92 -7.29 -6.14 5.19
N GLY A 93 -6.58 -5.33 5.99
CA GLY A 93 -5.15 -5.48 6.23
C GLY A 93 -4.85 -5.71 7.70
N GLU A 94 -3.83 -6.51 7.96
CA GLU A 94 -3.25 -6.75 9.29
C GLU A 94 -1.78 -6.36 9.26
N VAL A 95 -1.32 -5.64 10.29
CA VAL A 95 0.10 -5.33 10.51
C VAL A 95 0.48 -5.89 11.87
N ASN A 96 1.45 -6.80 11.88
CA ASN A 96 2.01 -7.37 13.10
C ASN A 96 3.48 -6.99 13.18
N ILE A 97 3.92 -6.47 14.34
CA ILE A 97 5.33 -6.14 14.59
C ILE A 97 5.83 -7.06 15.69
N ASP A 98 6.85 -7.85 15.38
CA ASP A 98 7.53 -8.66 16.38
C ASP A 98 8.36 -7.76 17.31
N GLY A 99 8.09 -7.79 18.61
CA GLY A 99 8.75 -6.92 19.58
C GLY A 99 10.27 -7.11 19.66
N PRO A 100 10.79 -8.35 19.76
CA PRO A 100 12.22 -8.62 19.83
C PRO A 100 13.01 -8.25 18.57
N SER A 101 12.53 -8.61 17.38
CA SER A 101 13.26 -8.39 16.11
C SER A 101 12.92 -7.08 15.43
N GLY A 102 11.76 -6.50 15.71
CA GLY A 102 11.21 -5.37 14.95
C GLY A 102 10.69 -5.74 13.56
N GLU A 103 10.68 -7.03 13.18
CA GLU A 103 10.10 -7.47 11.90
C GLU A 103 8.62 -7.08 11.84
N MET A 104 8.26 -6.32 10.80
CA MET A 104 6.89 -6.01 10.48
C MET A 104 6.38 -6.98 9.41
N SER A 105 5.32 -7.71 9.73
CA SER A 105 4.56 -8.53 8.78
C SER A 105 3.25 -7.84 8.42
N VAL A 106 3.07 -7.55 7.13
CA VAL A 106 1.83 -6.99 6.58
C VAL A 106 1.11 -8.07 5.78
N VAL A 107 -0.14 -8.35 6.14
CA VAL A 107 -1.00 -9.33 5.46
C VAL A 107 -2.23 -8.62 4.93
N LEU A 108 -2.53 -8.79 3.65
CA LEU A 108 -3.78 -8.35 3.04
C LEU A 108 -4.69 -9.56 2.87
N ARG A 109 -5.95 -9.45 3.27
CA ARG A 109 -6.92 -10.55 3.28
C ARG A 109 -8.19 -10.19 2.52
N ASP A 110 -8.86 -11.20 1.98
CA ASP A 110 -10.25 -11.08 1.52
C ASP A 110 -11.25 -11.23 2.67
N LEU A 111 -12.55 -11.12 2.35
CA LEU A 111 -13.64 -11.14 3.34
C LEU A 111 -13.71 -12.44 4.14
N GLU A 112 -13.26 -13.55 3.56
CA GLU A 112 -13.18 -14.87 4.20
C GLU A 112 -11.95 -15.00 5.11
N GLY A 113 -11.10 -13.96 5.20
CA GLY A 113 -9.88 -13.95 5.99
C GLY A 113 -8.71 -14.66 5.32
N VAL A 114 -8.83 -15.06 4.05
CA VAL A 114 -7.76 -15.72 3.31
C VAL A 114 -6.73 -14.66 2.92
N ALA A 115 -5.45 -14.94 3.20
CA ALA A 115 -4.36 -14.07 2.79
C ALA A 115 -4.26 -14.06 1.26
N VAL A 116 -4.34 -12.86 0.67
CA VAL A 116 -4.17 -12.64 -0.77
C VAL A 116 -2.80 -12.04 -1.10
N PHE A 117 -2.13 -11.46 -0.09
CA PHE A 117 -0.76 -10.97 -0.18
C PHE A 117 -0.13 -10.90 1.21
N GLU A 118 1.18 -11.16 1.30
CA GLU A 118 1.97 -11.01 2.52
C GLU A 118 3.33 -10.38 2.20
N LYS A 119 3.77 -9.46 3.06
CA LYS A 119 5.09 -8.84 2.99
C LYS A 119 5.71 -8.73 4.38
N LYS A 120 6.93 -9.25 4.51
CA LYS A 120 7.79 -9.04 5.67
C LYS A 120 8.78 -7.92 5.40
N LEU A 121 8.92 -7.02 6.36
CA LEU A 121 9.83 -5.88 6.32
C LEU A 121 10.74 -5.95 7.54
N GLN A 122 12.04 -5.92 7.28
CA GLN A 122 13.05 -5.83 8.33
C GLN A 122 13.30 -4.35 8.67
N PRO A 123 13.55 -4.02 9.94
CA PRO A 123 14.05 -2.70 10.28
C PRO A 123 15.45 -2.49 9.68
N VAL A 124 15.69 -1.32 9.08
CA VAL A 124 17.03 -0.87 8.66
C VAL A 124 17.74 -0.02 9.71
#